data_AF-D3IME0-F1
#
_entry.id   AF-D3IME0-F1
#
_cell.length_a   1.000
_cell.length_b   1.000
_cell.length_c   1.000
_cell.angle_alpha   90.00
_cell.angle_beta   90.00
_cell.angle_gamma   90.00
#
_symmetry.space_group_name_H-M   'P 1'
#
loop_
_entity.id
_entity.type
_entity.pdbx_description
1 polymer ?
#
loop_
_entity_poly.entity_id
_entity_poly.type
_entity_poly.pdbx_seq_one_letter_code
_entity_poly.pdbx_strand_id
1 'polypeptide(L)'
;MRRIILQLFCIACTLNVMAQKGKYSDKDPYFNQTTLQVTKAGTLEQAFAEANPDKHQGLRVIGPLNDADMRFIAKLAQPSLLDDLHSINLQEAQLERIPAHWLQGFTYVTHVYFPTTLKDVGAYAFAYTNSLCKADLPEGLKSIGQCAFVGTNIRRVNLPASVEKIGEGAFAHLKSLTEVSVPAANNNFDLVDSLLIRNADNTLLQCFKKGTGEVQVPEVVQRVGSLAFGGAKYISAITLPKAVTFVGEDAFASTYALESINVAEGNAQFVSTNGVLFDKGATLLICYPTSKRGNKYTVPATVKELATGAFQECGGGNAYKLINDEAEKKRARLNEVVLPEGLTKIGKWAFTFTGCQVNIPSTVREIGDSCFYFCEIEEATIPEGVQRIGDGMFAACYRLATITLPSTTTYIGAKFVAYNSLETTLNVYALNPPACHQDAFADFSSSINLHVVKGQKKAYEKSADWTSFIFNGVEDDLKAVVTGINAPAVPAADAVEAARYNLQGVRIYAPQRGVNIIRMSDGRTRKVLVK
;
A
#
# COMPACT_ATOMS: atom_id res chain seq x y z
N MET A 1 -3.98 5.54 50.59
CA MET A 1 -4.13 4.37 49.70
C MET A 1 -3.94 4.68 48.22
N ARG A 2 -4.64 5.64 47.59
CA ARG A 2 -4.47 5.96 46.14
C ARG A 2 -3.03 6.31 45.69
N ARG A 3 -2.24 7.00 46.50
CA ARG A 3 -0.81 7.29 46.20
C ARG A 3 0.13 6.08 46.35
N ILE A 4 -0.22 5.13 47.21
CA ILE A 4 0.57 3.90 47.43
C ILE A 4 0.25 2.86 46.34
N ILE A 5 -0.99 2.83 45.86
CA ILE A 5 -1.41 1.98 44.72
C ILE A 5 -0.76 2.47 43.41
N LEU A 6 -0.61 3.79 43.22
CA LEU A 6 0.07 4.35 42.03
C LEU A 6 1.59 4.05 42.03
N GLN A 7 2.25 4.10 43.19
CA GLN A 7 3.66 3.73 43.32
C GLN A 7 3.87 2.21 43.16
N LEU A 8 2.95 1.37 43.65
CA LEU A 8 3.01 -0.08 43.44
C LEU A 8 2.70 -0.48 41.99
N PHE A 9 1.90 0.29 41.25
CA PHE A 9 1.67 0.08 39.81
C PHE A 9 2.90 0.46 38.97
N CYS A 10 3.61 1.54 39.34
CA CYS A 10 4.90 1.88 38.73
C CYS A 10 6.00 0.84 39.01
N ILE A 11 5.98 0.19 40.18
CA ILE A 11 6.91 -0.90 40.53
C ILE A 11 6.51 -2.22 39.85
N ALA A 12 5.22 -2.47 39.63
CA ALA A 12 4.74 -3.63 38.86
C ALA A 12 5.08 -3.52 37.35
N CYS A 13 5.05 -2.30 36.79
CA CYS A 13 5.51 -2.05 35.43
C CYS A 13 7.02 -2.28 35.25
N THR A 14 7.86 -2.00 36.27
CA THR A 14 9.29 -2.28 36.20
C THR A 14 9.64 -3.75 36.46
N LEU A 15 8.79 -4.51 37.18
CA LEU A 15 8.98 -5.95 37.40
C LEU A 15 8.59 -6.82 36.20
N ASN A 16 7.59 -6.43 35.40
CA ASN A 16 7.25 -7.15 34.15
C ASN A 16 8.27 -6.97 33.02
N VAL A 17 9.12 -5.93 33.07
CA VAL A 17 10.26 -5.77 32.14
C VAL A 17 11.30 -6.88 32.34
N MET A 18 11.35 -7.54 33.50
CA MET A 18 12.33 -8.59 33.78
C MET A 18 11.94 -9.99 33.30
N ALA A 19 10.70 -10.20 32.82
CA ALA A 19 10.20 -11.53 32.42
C ALA A 19 10.31 -11.84 30.91
N GLN A 20 10.79 -10.92 30.06
CA GLN A 20 10.98 -11.14 28.61
C GLN A 20 12.46 -11.18 28.15
N LYS A 21 13.41 -11.38 29.08
CA LYS A 21 14.82 -11.62 28.74
C LYS A 21 14.98 -12.99 28.06
N GLY A 22 14.82 -13.05 26.75
CA GLY A 22 15.03 -14.32 26.04
C GLY A 22 15.36 -14.28 24.55
N LYS A 23 15.05 -13.21 23.80
CA LYS A 23 15.33 -13.20 22.34
C LYS A 23 15.98 -11.95 21.75
N TYR A 24 16.02 -10.83 22.47
CA TYR A 24 16.60 -9.59 21.93
C TYR A 24 17.33 -8.83 23.04
N SER A 25 18.61 -8.51 22.81
CA SER A 25 19.47 -7.81 23.75
C SER A 25 19.43 -6.30 23.46
N ASP A 26 19.24 -5.45 24.47
CA ASP A 26 19.40 -3.97 24.38
C ASP A 26 20.89 -3.55 24.38
N LYS A 27 21.81 -4.51 24.20
CA LYS A 27 23.25 -4.23 24.15
C LYS A 27 23.61 -3.58 22.82
N ASP A 28 24.31 -2.47 22.92
CA ASP A 28 24.95 -1.79 21.81
C ASP A 28 26.46 -2.12 21.81
N PRO A 29 26.92 -3.06 20.96
CA PRO A 29 28.34 -3.43 20.90
C PRO A 29 29.22 -2.36 20.24
N TYR A 30 28.60 -1.36 19.59
CA TYR A 30 29.28 -0.29 18.88
C TYR A 30 29.23 1.03 19.66
N PHE A 31 28.75 1.03 20.90
CA PHE A 31 28.58 2.26 21.66
C PHE A 31 29.88 3.05 21.80
N ASN A 32 29.90 4.28 21.27
CA ASN A 32 30.97 5.27 21.39
C ASN A 32 32.38 4.77 20.97
N GLN A 33 32.50 3.89 19.98
CA GLN A 33 33.81 3.42 19.51
C GLN A 33 34.72 4.55 19.02
N THR A 34 34.14 5.52 18.32
CA THR A 34 34.79 6.76 17.89
C THR A 34 34.03 7.96 18.43
N THR A 35 34.75 8.90 19.04
CA THR A 35 34.20 10.17 19.51
C THR A 35 34.78 11.31 18.70
N LEU A 36 33.92 12.14 18.12
CA LEU A 36 34.31 13.34 17.39
C LEU A 36 33.79 14.60 18.07
N GLN A 37 34.68 15.56 18.23
CA GLN A 37 34.34 16.90 18.69
C GLN A 37 34.17 17.81 17.47
N VAL A 38 32.99 18.40 17.35
CA VAL A 38 32.68 19.43 16.37
C VAL A 38 32.66 20.77 17.11
N THR A 39 33.38 21.76 16.59
CA THR A 39 33.42 23.11 17.17
C THR A 39 32.59 24.10 16.36
N LYS A 40 32.27 23.75 15.10
CA LYS A 40 31.45 24.55 14.18
C LYS A 40 30.55 23.61 13.37
N ALA A 41 29.25 23.91 13.30
CA ALA A 41 28.33 23.11 12.48
C ALA A 41 28.79 23.08 11.00
N GLY A 42 28.68 21.93 10.38
CA GLY A 42 29.10 21.64 9.00
C GLY A 42 30.53 21.12 8.87
N THR A 43 31.27 20.92 9.98
CA THR A 43 32.67 20.46 9.95
C THR A 43 32.86 19.03 10.44
N LEU A 44 31.80 18.23 10.58
CA LEU A 44 31.92 16.83 11.05
C LEU A 44 32.73 15.96 10.08
N GLU A 45 32.56 16.11 8.76
CA GLU A 45 33.33 15.35 7.75
C GLU A 45 34.83 15.67 7.85
N GLN A 46 35.18 16.93 8.08
CA GLN A 46 36.56 17.35 8.33
C GLN A 46 37.09 16.73 9.64
N ALA A 47 36.34 16.83 10.74
CA ALA A 47 36.74 16.25 12.03
C ALA A 47 36.94 14.72 11.93
N PHE A 48 36.11 14.02 11.15
CA PHE A 48 36.24 12.59 10.90
C PHE A 48 37.52 12.29 10.10
N ALA A 49 37.80 13.05 9.03
CA ALA A 49 38.99 12.87 8.21
C ALA A 49 40.29 13.14 8.99
N GLU A 50 40.30 14.17 9.84
CA GLU A 50 41.44 14.50 10.70
C GLU A 50 41.69 13.44 11.80
N ALA A 51 40.61 12.90 12.37
CA ALA A 51 40.71 11.85 13.39
C ALA A 51 41.15 10.50 12.81
N ASN A 52 40.87 10.24 11.53
CA ASN A 52 41.19 9.01 10.80
C ASN A 52 40.94 7.73 11.64
N PRO A 53 39.69 7.47 12.07
CA PRO A 53 39.41 6.44 13.05
C PRO A 53 39.55 5.02 12.49
N ASP A 54 40.26 4.15 13.21
CA ASP A 54 40.40 2.72 12.88
C ASP A 54 39.07 1.95 12.99
N LYS A 55 38.06 2.50 13.68
CA LYS A 55 36.72 1.93 13.85
C LYS A 55 35.66 3.00 13.66
N HIS A 56 34.67 2.78 12.79
CA HIS A 56 33.61 3.76 12.54
C HIS A 56 32.20 3.17 12.58
N GLN A 57 32.04 1.93 13.07
CA GLN A 57 30.73 1.31 13.28
C GLN A 57 29.94 1.98 14.42
N GLY A 58 30.61 2.75 15.27
CA GLY A 58 30.04 3.42 16.42
C GLY A 58 30.53 4.85 16.55
N LEU A 59 29.66 5.83 16.33
CA LEU A 59 30.03 7.24 16.32
C LEU A 59 29.32 8.01 17.45
N ARG A 60 30.10 8.65 18.32
CA ARG A 60 29.64 9.70 19.25
C ARG A 60 30.05 11.06 18.72
N VAL A 61 29.10 11.98 18.63
CA VAL A 61 29.34 13.35 18.17
C VAL A 61 29.02 14.34 19.27
N ILE A 62 29.96 15.24 19.55
CA ILE A 62 29.81 16.31 20.54
C ILE A 62 29.89 17.66 19.81
N GLY A 63 28.97 18.58 20.12
CA GLY A 63 28.99 19.94 19.57
C GLY A 63 27.93 20.21 18.49
N PRO A 64 27.99 21.37 17.83
CA PRO A 64 26.91 21.82 16.94
C PRO A 64 26.87 21.06 15.62
N LEU A 65 25.66 20.67 15.20
CA LEU A 65 25.43 19.98 13.93
C LEU A 65 24.38 20.71 13.07
N ASN A 66 24.54 20.62 11.75
CA ASN A 66 23.55 21.05 10.77
C ASN A 66 23.29 19.96 9.71
N ASP A 67 22.48 20.27 8.70
CA ASP A 67 22.10 19.33 7.64
C ASP A 67 23.30 18.74 6.88
N ALA A 68 24.42 19.46 6.74
CA ALA A 68 25.60 18.93 6.09
C ALA A 68 26.24 17.81 6.92
N ASP A 69 26.33 17.98 8.23
CA ASP A 69 26.84 16.95 9.13
C ASP A 69 25.91 15.73 9.15
N MET A 70 24.59 15.96 9.17
CA MET A 70 23.60 14.88 9.13
C MET A 70 23.70 14.08 7.82
N ARG A 71 23.88 14.74 6.66
CA ARG A 71 24.15 14.04 5.39
C ARG A 71 25.43 13.23 5.44
N PHE A 72 26.48 13.74 6.09
CA PHE A 72 27.72 13.00 6.25
C PHE A 72 27.55 11.76 7.15
N ILE A 73 26.82 11.86 8.26
CA ILE A 73 26.50 10.69 9.10
C ILE A 73 25.72 9.64 8.29
N ALA A 74 24.76 10.06 7.47
CA ALA A 74 24.04 9.14 6.58
C ALA A 74 24.96 8.49 5.54
N LYS A 75 25.94 9.23 5.00
CA LYS A 75 26.96 8.68 4.09
C LYS A 75 27.78 7.57 4.77
N LEU A 76 28.15 7.74 6.04
CA LEU A 76 28.85 6.70 6.82
C LEU A 76 27.99 5.47 7.13
N ALA A 77 26.66 5.59 7.04
CA ALA A 77 25.72 4.52 7.33
C ALA A 77 25.10 3.88 6.07
N GLN A 78 25.51 4.32 4.86
CA GLN A 78 25.02 3.76 3.60
C GLN A 78 25.35 2.26 3.54
N PRO A 79 24.41 1.37 3.18
CA PRO A 79 24.56 -0.07 3.34
C PRO A 79 25.44 -0.71 2.25
N SER A 80 26.73 -0.40 2.25
CA SER A 80 27.68 -0.84 1.22
C SER A 80 28.71 -1.85 1.71
N LEU A 81 29.07 -1.84 3.00
CA LEU A 81 30.10 -2.67 3.64
C LEU A 81 29.68 -3.09 5.06
N LEU A 82 30.21 -4.21 5.57
CA LEU A 82 29.91 -4.67 6.95
C LEU A 82 30.50 -3.77 8.05
N ASP A 83 31.42 -2.88 7.70
CA ASP A 83 32.07 -1.95 8.62
C ASP A 83 31.36 -0.58 8.72
N ASP A 84 30.26 -0.40 7.99
CA ASP A 84 29.47 0.84 7.99
C ASP A 84 28.92 1.17 9.39
N LEU A 85 28.44 2.40 9.58
CA LEU A 85 27.97 2.90 10.86
C LEU A 85 26.70 2.16 11.36
N HIS A 86 26.79 1.56 12.55
CA HIS A 86 25.72 0.80 13.22
C HIS A 86 25.10 1.53 14.41
N SER A 87 25.88 2.33 15.14
CA SER A 87 25.43 3.06 16.33
C SER A 87 25.79 4.55 16.25
N ILE A 88 24.78 5.40 16.45
CA ILE A 88 24.90 6.86 16.32
C ILE A 88 24.50 7.50 17.64
N ASN A 89 25.47 8.02 18.38
CA ASN A 89 25.24 8.73 19.63
C ASN A 89 25.35 10.25 19.43
N LEU A 90 24.21 10.93 19.51
CA LEU A 90 24.08 12.38 19.37
C LEU A 90 23.68 13.06 20.68
N GLN A 91 23.78 12.39 21.84
CA GLN A 91 23.26 12.94 23.10
C GLN A 91 23.90 14.28 23.50
N GLU A 92 25.15 14.51 23.11
CA GLU A 92 25.90 15.74 23.38
C GLU A 92 26.08 16.61 22.12
N ALA A 93 25.34 16.31 21.06
CA ALA A 93 25.25 17.17 19.90
C ALA A 93 24.24 18.31 20.17
N GLN A 94 24.50 19.50 19.62
CA GLN A 94 23.51 20.56 19.54
C GLN A 94 22.80 20.42 18.19
N LEU A 95 21.66 19.73 18.22
CA LEU A 95 20.85 19.43 17.05
C LEU A 95 19.37 19.57 17.42
N GLU A 96 18.63 20.33 16.63
CA GLU A 96 17.20 20.57 16.85
C GLU A 96 16.30 19.77 15.92
N ARG A 97 16.81 19.23 14.81
CA ARG A 97 16.01 18.52 13.81
C ARG A 97 16.76 17.31 13.23
N ILE A 98 16.05 16.19 13.09
CA ILE A 98 16.43 15.11 12.16
C ILE A 98 15.80 15.39 10.78
N PRO A 99 16.59 15.45 9.68
CA PRO A 99 16.05 15.67 8.34
C PRO A 99 15.05 14.60 7.89
N ALA A 100 14.15 14.97 6.97
CA ALA A 100 13.30 13.99 6.29
C ALA A 100 14.16 12.99 5.49
N HIS A 101 13.70 11.74 5.40
CA HIS A 101 14.38 10.65 4.67
C HIS A 101 15.82 10.31 5.13
N TRP A 102 16.26 10.80 6.30
CA TRP A 102 17.68 10.76 6.71
C TRP A 102 18.37 9.39 6.61
N LEU A 103 17.79 8.35 7.21
CA LEU A 103 18.29 6.95 7.20
C LEU A 103 17.25 6.00 6.59
N GLN A 104 16.40 6.50 5.69
CA GLN A 104 15.36 5.69 5.08
C GLN A 104 15.96 4.48 4.34
N GLY A 105 15.43 3.28 4.63
CA GLY A 105 15.82 2.03 3.98
C GLY A 105 17.16 1.45 4.45
N PHE A 106 17.84 2.07 5.42
CA PHE A 106 19.15 1.62 5.86
C PHE A 106 19.05 0.31 6.66
N THR A 107 19.98 -0.61 6.43
CA THR A 107 19.87 -1.99 6.92
C THR A 107 20.72 -2.30 8.15
N TYR A 108 21.76 -1.51 8.45
CA TYR A 108 22.72 -1.83 9.52
C TYR A 108 22.64 -0.95 10.77
N VAL A 109 22.05 0.24 10.67
CA VAL A 109 21.87 1.12 11.83
C VAL A 109 20.93 0.46 12.84
N THR A 110 21.43 0.22 14.05
CA THR A 110 20.72 -0.46 15.15
C THR A 110 20.32 0.47 16.29
N HIS A 111 21.12 1.51 16.55
CA HIS A 111 20.96 2.42 17.68
C HIS A 111 21.14 3.87 17.25
N VAL A 112 20.20 4.72 17.64
CA VAL A 112 20.33 6.18 17.56
C VAL A 112 19.99 6.76 18.93
N TYR A 113 20.92 7.53 19.51
CA TYR A 113 20.71 8.23 20.79
C TYR A 113 20.52 9.71 20.52
N PHE A 114 19.32 10.22 20.76
CA PHE A 114 18.97 11.61 20.47
C PHE A 114 19.46 12.59 21.56
N PRO A 115 19.83 13.84 21.19
CA PRO A 115 20.06 14.90 22.17
C PRO A 115 18.76 15.42 22.75
N THR A 116 18.83 15.98 23.95
CA THR A 116 17.70 16.67 24.60
C THR A 116 17.34 17.99 23.92
N THR A 117 18.22 18.52 23.05
CA THR A 117 17.93 19.70 22.23
C THR A 117 16.98 19.39 21.07
N LEU A 118 16.79 18.11 20.71
CA LEU A 118 15.99 17.72 19.55
C LEU A 118 14.53 18.16 19.70
N LYS A 119 14.01 18.84 18.67
CA LYS A 119 12.64 19.35 18.58
C LYS A 119 11.81 18.67 17.52
N ASP A 120 12.41 18.20 16.44
CA ASP A 120 11.68 17.72 15.27
C ASP A 120 12.33 16.47 14.65
N VAL A 121 11.52 15.46 14.31
CA VAL A 121 11.93 14.33 13.48
C VAL A 121 11.17 14.43 12.15
N GLY A 122 11.90 14.59 11.04
CA GLY A 122 11.32 14.75 9.71
C GLY A 122 10.52 13.53 9.23
N ALA A 123 9.67 13.77 8.23
CA ALA A 123 8.91 12.70 7.58
C ALA A 123 9.85 11.63 7.00
N TYR A 124 9.48 10.36 7.14
CA TYR A 124 10.24 9.21 6.67
C TYR A 124 11.70 9.12 7.18
N ALA A 125 12.09 9.88 8.22
CA ALA A 125 13.49 9.99 8.66
C ALA A 125 14.17 8.64 8.90
N PHE A 126 13.45 7.66 9.43
CA PHE A 126 13.91 6.29 9.68
C PHE A 126 13.00 5.25 9.01
N ALA A 127 12.25 5.63 7.98
CA ALA A 127 11.33 4.71 7.31
C ALA A 127 12.09 3.48 6.81
N TYR A 128 11.67 2.28 7.19
CA TYR A 128 12.28 1.01 6.83
C TYR A 128 13.77 0.90 7.20
N THR A 129 14.24 1.63 8.22
CA THR A 129 15.56 1.36 8.83
C THR A 129 15.47 0.04 9.59
N ASN A 130 15.65 -1.07 8.88
CA ASN A 130 15.15 -2.39 9.28
C ASN A 130 15.85 -2.98 10.52
N SER A 131 17.03 -2.51 10.88
CA SER A 131 17.75 -2.96 12.09
C SER A 131 17.61 -2.02 13.28
N LEU A 132 17.04 -0.82 13.08
CA LEU A 132 16.93 0.20 14.12
C LEU A 132 16.04 -0.32 15.25
N CYS A 133 16.65 -0.63 16.39
CA CYS A 133 15.98 -1.23 17.53
C CYS A 133 15.89 -0.30 18.75
N LYS A 134 16.72 0.75 18.79
CA LYS A 134 16.72 1.77 19.83
C LYS A 134 16.76 3.18 19.24
N ALA A 135 15.75 3.98 19.59
CA ALA A 135 15.62 5.40 19.27
C ALA A 135 14.69 6.05 20.31
N ASP A 136 15.17 6.19 21.55
CA ASP A 136 14.35 6.71 22.66
C ASP A 136 14.04 8.20 22.45
N LEU A 137 12.75 8.56 22.42
CA LEU A 137 12.30 9.92 22.15
C LEU A 137 12.64 10.86 23.33
N PRO A 138 13.40 11.95 23.12
CA PRO A 138 13.85 12.81 24.20
C PRO A 138 12.78 13.81 24.65
N GLU A 139 12.78 14.14 25.94
CA GLU A 139 12.01 15.29 26.44
C GLU A 139 12.42 16.58 25.71
N GLY A 140 11.43 17.41 25.40
CA GLY A 140 11.61 18.61 24.58
C GLY A 140 11.30 18.40 23.09
N LEU A 141 11.18 17.15 22.62
CA LEU A 141 10.72 16.83 21.26
C LEU A 141 9.28 17.32 21.05
N LYS A 142 9.05 18.01 19.94
CA LYS A 142 7.77 18.64 19.59
C LYS A 142 7.01 17.91 18.50
N SER A 143 7.71 17.44 17.47
CA SER A 143 7.07 16.85 16.29
C SER A 143 7.77 15.60 15.77
N ILE A 144 6.94 14.67 15.29
CA ILE A 144 7.34 13.44 14.61
C ILE A 144 6.60 13.40 13.27
N GLY A 145 7.35 13.37 12.17
CA GLY A 145 6.82 13.43 10.82
C GLY A 145 6.03 12.19 10.42
N GLN A 146 5.28 12.34 9.33
CA GLN A 146 4.58 11.22 8.67
C GLN A 146 5.56 10.08 8.38
N CYS A 147 5.15 8.85 8.70
CA CYS A 147 5.95 7.64 8.46
C CYS A 147 7.38 7.68 9.02
N ALA A 148 7.69 8.53 10.02
CA ALA A 148 9.07 8.74 10.49
C ALA A 148 9.79 7.46 10.92
N PHE A 149 9.09 6.52 11.57
CA PHE A 149 9.63 5.24 12.05
C PHE A 149 8.93 4.01 11.43
N VAL A 150 8.22 4.18 10.31
CA VAL A 150 7.47 3.09 9.69
C VAL A 150 8.38 1.90 9.39
N GLY A 151 7.96 0.68 9.74
CA GLY A 151 8.69 -0.55 9.39
C GLY A 151 10.01 -0.79 10.14
N THR A 152 10.34 0.03 11.15
CA THR A 152 11.54 -0.15 11.98
C THR A 152 11.36 -1.28 13.02
N ASN A 153 12.46 -1.60 13.72
CA ASN A 153 12.51 -2.60 14.80
C ASN A 153 12.54 -1.95 16.20
N ILE A 154 12.16 -0.67 16.34
CA ILE A 154 12.21 0.00 17.64
C ILE A 154 11.36 -0.75 18.66
N ARG A 155 11.90 -0.89 19.87
CA ARG A 155 11.26 -1.70 20.93
C ARG A 155 10.36 -0.88 21.85
N ARG A 156 10.57 0.42 21.92
CA ARG A 156 9.81 1.32 22.79
C ARG A 156 9.31 2.52 22.01
N VAL A 157 8.05 2.88 22.23
CA VAL A 157 7.47 4.17 21.82
C VAL A 157 6.94 4.82 23.10
N ASN A 158 7.85 5.47 23.82
CA ASN A 158 7.52 6.22 25.02
C ASN A 158 7.47 7.70 24.62
N LEU A 159 6.26 8.24 24.44
CA LEU A 159 6.10 9.63 24.05
C LEU A 159 6.49 10.56 25.20
N PRO A 160 7.32 11.59 24.99
CA PRO A 160 7.55 12.61 26.00
C PRO A 160 6.32 13.52 26.16
N ALA A 161 6.22 14.21 27.30
CA ALA A 161 5.11 15.14 27.56
C ALA A 161 5.09 16.32 26.59
N SER A 162 6.24 16.64 26.00
CA SER A 162 6.44 17.76 25.10
C SER A 162 5.92 17.57 23.68
N VAL A 163 5.58 16.34 23.25
CA VAL A 163 5.17 16.08 21.86
C VAL A 163 3.80 16.70 21.59
N GLU A 164 3.75 17.49 20.51
CA GLU A 164 2.58 18.24 20.06
C GLU A 164 2.00 17.67 18.75
N LYS A 165 2.85 17.10 17.89
CA LYS A 165 2.45 16.62 16.56
C LYS A 165 3.07 15.27 16.22
N ILE A 166 2.22 14.37 15.72
CA ILE A 166 2.62 13.08 15.15
C ILE A 166 1.90 12.95 13.81
N GLY A 167 2.67 12.70 12.75
CA GLY A 167 2.15 12.44 11.41
C GLY A 167 1.55 11.04 11.30
N GLU A 168 0.65 10.87 10.34
CA GLU A 168 0.01 9.57 10.08
C GLU A 168 1.06 8.51 9.70
N GLY A 169 0.81 7.25 10.10
CA GLY A 169 1.72 6.13 9.86
C GLY A 169 3.11 6.24 10.53
N ALA A 170 3.39 7.24 11.38
CA ALA A 170 4.71 7.47 11.98
C ALA A 170 5.28 6.23 12.66
N PHE A 171 4.43 5.37 13.23
CA PHE A 171 4.78 4.15 13.93
C PHE A 171 4.11 2.91 13.34
N ALA A 172 3.79 2.91 12.04
CA ALA A 172 3.19 1.76 11.40
C ALA A 172 4.22 0.64 11.20
N HIS A 173 3.77 -0.61 11.20
CA HIS A 173 4.59 -1.80 10.92
C HIS A 173 5.81 -2.01 11.83
N LEU A 174 5.80 -1.51 13.08
CA LEU A 174 6.86 -1.77 14.05
C LEU A 174 6.95 -3.26 14.40
N LYS A 175 8.05 -3.91 14.01
CA LYS A 175 8.14 -5.39 14.05
C LYS A 175 8.44 -5.93 15.45
N SER A 176 9.17 -5.15 16.28
CA SER A 176 9.75 -5.61 17.55
C SER A 176 9.28 -4.84 18.78
N LEU A 177 8.29 -3.95 18.65
CA LEU A 177 7.76 -3.13 19.75
C LEU A 177 7.33 -3.95 20.99
N THR A 178 7.93 -3.72 22.15
CA THR A 178 7.53 -4.38 23.41
C THR A 178 6.82 -3.43 24.36
N GLU A 179 6.99 -2.13 24.16
CA GLU A 179 6.52 -1.10 25.09
C GLU A 179 6.00 0.11 24.34
N VAL A 180 4.84 0.61 24.77
CA VAL A 180 4.29 1.88 24.31
C VAL A 180 3.69 2.60 25.51
N SER A 181 3.96 3.90 25.62
CA SER A 181 3.40 4.72 26.69
C SER A 181 3.20 6.17 26.25
N VAL A 182 2.16 6.77 26.84
CA VAL A 182 1.89 8.21 26.76
C VAL A 182 1.73 8.71 28.19
N PRO A 183 2.57 9.66 28.65
CA PRO A 183 2.52 10.14 30.03
C PRO A 183 1.28 10.99 30.24
N ALA A 184 0.71 10.96 31.45
CA ALA A 184 -0.47 11.74 31.81
C ALA A 184 -0.29 13.27 31.68
N ALA A 185 0.95 13.75 31.57
CA ALA A 185 1.26 15.16 31.33
C ALA A 185 1.14 15.54 29.84
N ASN A 186 1.07 14.57 28.91
CA ASN A 186 0.81 14.84 27.50
C ASN A 186 -0.70 15.01 27.28
N ASN A 187 -1.12 16.21 26.91
CA ASN A 187 -2.53 16.52 26.66
C ASN A 187 -2.94 16.37 25.18
N ASN A 188 -1.99 16.11 24.28
CA ASN A 188 -2.20 16.07 22.84
C ASN A 188 -2.56 14.67 22.33
N PHE A 189 -2.15 13.63 23.07
CA PHE A 189 -2.35 12.24 22.67
C PHE A 189 -2.81 11.39 23.84
N ASP A 190 -3.71 10.46 23.54
CA ASP A 190 -4.17 9.43 24.45
C ASP A 190 -3.74 8.05 23.94
N LEU A 191 -3.50 7.12 24.86
CA LEU A 191 -3.29 5.70 24.55
C LEU A 191 -4.37 4.86 25.23
N VAL A 192 -5.33 4.38 24.44
CA VAL A 192 -6.50 3.64 24.93
C VAL A 192 -6.50 2.25 24.29
N ASP A 193 -6.38 1.18 25.09
CA ASP A 193 -6.29 -0.21 24.59
C ASP A 193 -5.28 -0.39 23.45
N SER A 194 -4.07 0.16 23.63
CA SER A 194 -2.99 0.15 22.61
C SER A 194 -3.30 0.96 21.34
N LEU A 195 -4.31 1.83 21.36
CA LEU A 195 -4.66 2.75 20.28
C LEU A 195 -4.18 4.16 20.61
N LEU A 196 -3.27 4.70 19.80
CA LEU A 196 -2.77 6.06 19.93
C LEU A 196 -3.72 7.02 19.20
N ILE A 197 -4.33 7.92 19.96
CA ILE A 197 -5.33 8.86 19.48
C ILE A 197 -4.80 10.27 19.65
N ARG A 198 -4.94 11.10 18.62
CA ARG A 198 -4.67 12.54 18.67
C ARG A 198 -5.91 13.27 19.13
N ASN A 199 -5.79 14.02 20.23
CA ASN A 199 -6.92 14.65 20.91
C ASN A 199 -7.45 15.89 20.17
N ALA A 200 -6.60 16.57 19.40
CA ALA A 200 -6.97 17.81 18.69
C ALA A 200 -8.08 17.60 17.64
N ASP A 201 -8.14 16.43 17.00
CA ASP A 201 -9.10 16.11 15.94
C ASP A 201 -9.65 14.69 16.03
N ASN A 202 -9.46 14.03 17.18
CA ASN A 202 -9.88 12.66 17.45
C ASN A 202 -9.46 11.66 16.37
N THR A 203 -8.21 11.78 15.88
CA THR A 203 -7.66 10.85 14.89
C THR A 203 -7.00 9.66 15.57
N LEU A 204 -7.43 8.44 15.24
CA LEU A 204 -6.68 7.23 15.53
C LEU A 204 -5.45 7.18 14.62
N LEU A 205 -4.26 7.36 15.20
CA LEU A 205 -3.00 7.40 14.46
C LEU A 205 -2.33 6.04 14.33
N GLN A 206 -2.44 5.19 15.35
CA GLN A 206 -1.79 3.88 15.35
C GLN A 206 -2.46 2.90 16.31
N CYS A 207 -2.60 1.65 15.85
CA CYS A 207 -2.92 0.48 16.64
C CYS A 207 -1.63 -0.31 16.90
N PHE A 208 -1.29 -0.49 18.17
CA PHE A 208 -0.12 -1.24 18.62
C PHE A 208 -0.46 -2.66 19.09
N LYS A 209 -1.69 -3.13 18.87
CA LYS A 209 -2.14 -4.46 19.31
C LYS A 209 -1.38 -5.55 18.56
N LYS A 210 -0.75 -6.46 19.32
CA LYS A 210 0.02 -7.60 18.81
C LYS A 210 -0.66 -8.96 18.97
N GLY A 211 -1.71 -9.02 19.77
CA GLY A 211 -2.45 -10.26 20.03
C GLY A 211 -3.53 -10.53 18.98
N THR A 212 -4.12 -11.71 19.06
CA THR A 212 -5.34 -12.05 18.34
C THR A 212 -6.56 -11.37 18.96
N GLY A 213 -7.68 -11.41 18.23
CA GLY A 213 -8.98 -10.95 18.69
C GLY A 213 -9.41 -9.62 18.08
N GLU A 214 -10.41 -9.01 18.70
CA GLU A 214 -11.12 -7.87 18.12
C GLU A 214 -10.59 -6.54 18.67
N VAL A 215 -10.78 -5.48 17.89
CA VAL A 215 -10.50 -4.09 18.29
C VAL A 215 -11.79 -3.27 18.21
N GLN A 216 -12.12 -2.62 19.32
CA GLN A 216 -13.19 -1.64 19.40
C GLN A 216 -12.56 -0.25 19.31
N VAL A 217 -12.82 0.48 18.23
CA VAL A 217 -12.29 1.85 18.09
C VAL A 217 -13.08 2.77 19.04
N PRO A 218 -12.43 3.58 19.90
CA PRO A 218 -13.12 4.39 20.91
C PRO A 218 -14.11 5.39 20.31
N GLU A 219 -15.27 5.58 20.97
CA GLU A 219 -16.38 6.42 20.49
C GLU A 219 -16.01 7.88 20.18
N VAL A 220 -14.92 8.39 20.76
CA VAL A 220 -14.43 9.74 20.49
C VAL A 220 -13.84 9.88 19.08
N VAL A 221 -13.35 8.78 18.50
CA VAL A 221 -12.60 8.78 17.24
C VAL A 221 -13.51 9.21 16.09
N GLN A 222 -13.07 10.25 15.38
CA GLN A 222 -13.73 10.78 14.18
C GLN A 222 -13.01 10.39 12.90
N ARG A 223 -11.71 10.12 13.00
CA ARG A 223 -10.85 9.84 11.85
C ARG A 223 -9.99 8.62 12.13
N VAL A 224 -10.00 7.64 11.23
CA VAL A 224 -8.99 6.57 11.20
C VAL A 224 -7.90 7.03 10.25
N GLY A 225 -6.70 7.31 10.77
CA GLY A 225 -5.59 7.79 9.98
C GLY A 225 -5.06 6.75 8.98
N SER A 226 -4.26 7.21 8.03
CA SER A 226 -3.57 6.36 7.07
C SER A 226 -2.61 5.42 7.80
N LEU A 227 -2.58 4.15 7.39
CA LEU A 227 -1.80 3.07 8.04
C LEU A 227 -2.09 2.87 9.54
N ALA A 228 -3.22 3.35 10.08
CA ALA A 228 -3.51 3.28 11.51
C ALA A 228 -3.48 1.84 12.07
N PHE A 229 -3.88 0.83 11.31
CA PHE A 229 -3.77 -0.58 11.69
C PHE A 229 -2.57 -1.28 11.03
N GLY A 230 -1.71 -0.52 10.36
CA GLY A 230 -0.49 -1.01 9.73
C GLY A 230 0.38 -1.79 10.70
N GLY A 231 0.43 -3.11 10.53
CA GLY A 231 1.21 -4.02 11.38
C GLY A 231 0.46 -4.72 12.51
N ALA A 232 -0.85 -4.44 12.70
CA ALA A 232 -1.72 -5.19 13.61
C ALA A 232 -2.12 -6.56 13.03
N LYS A 233 -1.12 -7.38 12.69
CA LYS A 233 -1.25 -8.57 11.81
C LYS A 233 -2.23 -9.63 12.27
N TYR A 234 -2.55 -9.67 13.56
CA TYR A 234 -3.23 -10.80 14.20
C TYR A 234 -4.67 -10.51 14.64
N ILE A 235 -5.12 -9.25 14.53
CA ILE A 235 -6.50 -8.91 14.90
C ILE A 235 -7.48 -9.47 13.86
N SER A 236 -8.60 -10.02 14.34
CA SER A 236 -9.59 -10.72 13.52
C SER A 236 -10.78 -9.84 13.15
N ALA A 237 -11.07 -8.80 13.94
CA ALA A 237 -12.15 -7.87 13.65
C ALA A 237 -11.84 -6.46 14.16
N ILE A 238 -12.40 -5.47 13.48
CA ILE A 238 -12.38 -4.05 13.89
C ILE A 238 -13.82 -3.56 13.93
N THR A 239 -14.20 -2.79 14.94
CA THR A 239 -15.49 -2.10 15.00
C THR A 239 -15.28 -0.59 15.02
N LEU A 240 -15.83 0.10 14.02
CA LEU A 240 -15.80 1.56 13.90
C LEU A 240 -17.02 2.19 14.60
N PRO A 241 -16.84 3.20 15.48
CA PRO A 241 -17.95 3.85 16.16
C PRO A 241 -18.73 4.77 15.21
N LYS A 242 -19.89 5.24 15.70
CA LYS A 242 -20.78 6.12 14.92
C LYS A 242 -20.14 7.45 14.51
N ALA A 243 -19.15 7.91 15.27
CA ALA A 243 -18.50 9.20 15.09
C ALA A 243 -17.47 9.21 13.95
N VAL A 244 -17.03 8.05 13.45
CA VAL A 244 -16.04 7.99 12.37
C VAL A 244 -16.64 8.54 11.08
N THR A 245 -16.02 9.58 10.55
CA THR A 245 -16.40 10.23 9.29
C THR A 245 -15.32 10.12 8.22
N PHE A 246 -14.14 9.59 8.55
CA PHE A 246 -13.04 9.45 7.62
C PHE A 246 -12.21 8.19 7.91
N VAL A 247 -11.82 7.50 6.84
CA VAL A 247 -10.86 6.39 6.85
C VAL A 247 -9.77 6.73 5.85
N GLY A 248 -8.53 6.83 6.34
CA GLY A 248 -7.36 7.17 5.53
C GLY A 248 -6.94 6.03 4.60
N GLU A 249 -6.05 6.37 3.66
CA GLU A 249 -5.49 5.41 2.73
C GLU A 249 -4.75 4.30 3.48
N ASP A 250 -4.95 3.05 3.05
CA ASP A 250 -4.30 1.88 3.61
C ASP A 250 -4.43 1.76 5.14
N ALA A 251 -5.49 2.33 5.73
CA ALA A 251 -5.74 2.30 7.16
C ALA A 251 -5.70 0.89 7.75
N PHE A 252 -6.04 -0.13 6.94
CA PHE A 252 -6.09 -1.55 7.32
C PHE A 252 -4.99 -2.40 6.67
N ALA A 253 -4.01 -1.80 5.99
CA ALA A 253 -2.96 -2.54 5.29
C ALA A 253 -2.17 -3.48 6.24
N SER A 254 -1.83 -4.66 5.73
CA SER A 254 -1.12 -5.71 6.48
C SER A 254 -1.78 -6.15 7.80
N THR A 255 -3.09 -5.99 7.92
CA THR A 255 -3.91 -6.58 9.00
C THR A 255 -4.29 -8.01 8.62
N TYR A 256 -3.28 -8.87 8.49
CA TYR A 256 -3.39 -10.14 7.76
C TYR A 256 -4.50 -11.08 8.24
N ALA A 257 -4.81 -11.11 9.53
CA ALA A 257 -5.85 -11.97 10.11
C ALA A 257 -7.27 -11.37 10.08
N LEU A 258 -7.46 -10.18 9.50
CA LEU A 258 -8.74 -9.47 9.56
C LEU A 258 -9.82 -10.21 8.77
N GLU A 259 -10.87 -10.64 9.46
CA GLU A 259 -12.02 -11.34 8.87
C GLU A 259 -13.25 -10.43 8.71
N SER A 260 -13.34 -9.34 9.50
CA SER A 260 -14.45 -8.38 9.43
C SER A 260 -14.07 -6.96 9.88
N ILE A 261 -14.68 -5.98 9.23
CA ILE A 261 -14.75 -4.59 9.68
C ILE A 261 -16.23 -4.28 9.90
N ASN A 262 -16.61 -4.04 11.14
CA ASN A 262 -17.96 -3.71 11.57
C ASN A 262 -18.09 -2.20 11.74
N VAL A 263 -19.31 -1.68 11.57
CA VAL A 263 -19.62 -0.26 11.75
C VAL A 263 -20.81 -0.17 12.69
N ALA A 264 -20.68 0.64 13.74
CA ALA A 264 -21.74 0.85 14.71
C ALA A 264 -23.00 1.42 14.06
N GLU A 265 -24.16 1.03 14.61
CA GLU A 265 -25.45 1.53 14.14
C GLU A 265 -25.51 3.06 14.20
N GLY A 266 -26.12 3.67 13.17
CA GLY A 266 -26.25 5.12 13.08
C GLY A 266 -25.01 5.87 12.58
N ASN A 267 -23.91 5.19 12.20
CA ASN A 267 -22.82 5.87 11.49
C ASN A 267 -23.35 6.50 10.18
N ALA A 268 -23.03 7.78 9.97
CA ALA A 268 -23.55 8.58 8.85
C ALA A 268 -22.76 8.41 7.54
N GLN A 269 -21.50 7.97 7.61
CA GLN A 269 -20.57 7.96 6.47
C GLN A 269 -20.27 6.56 5.95
N PHE A 270 -20.38 5.54 6.81
CA PHE A 270 -19.98 4.18 6.48
C PHE A 270 -21.05 3.16 6.82
N VAL A 271 -20.94 2.00 6.18
CA VAL A 271 -21.72 0.81 6.49
C VAL A 271 -20.83 -0.42 6.36
N SER A 272 -21.08 -1.42 7.20
CA SER A 272 -20.52 -2.76 7.03
C SER A 272 -21.59 -3.69 6.49
N THR A 273 -21.29 -4.39 5.40
CA THR A 273 -22.15 -5.48 4.90
C THR A 273 -21.37 -6.78 4.99
N ASN A 274 -21.80 -7.69 5.87
CA ASN A 274 -21.14 -8.98 6.12
C ASN A 274 -19.63 -8.82 6.44
N GLY A 275 -19.26 -7.77 7.17
CA GLY A 275 -17.88 -7.48 7.54
C GLY A 275 -17.04 -6.75 6.48
N VAL A 276 -17.61 -6.40 5.33
CA VAL A 276 -16.92 -5.58 4.29
C VAL A 276 -17.32 -4.11 4.46
N LEU A 277 -16.33 -3.22 4.43
CA LEU A 277 -16.52 -1.79 4.66
C LEU A 277 -16.84 -1.04 3.36
N PHE A 278 -17.89 -0.23 3.40
CA PHE A 278 -18.32 0.65 2.32
C PHE A 278 -18.59 2.07 2.82
N ASP A 279 -18.66 3.02 1.89
CA ASP A 279 -19.37 4.27 2.14
C ASP A 279 -20.86 4.00 2.44
N LYS A 280 -21.56 4.99 3.02
CA LYS A 280 -22.95 4.82 3.47
C LYS A 280 -23.89 4.38 2.34
N GLY A 281 -23.64 4.83 1.11
CA GLY A 281 -24.44 4.50 -0.07
C GLY A 281 -24.09 3.17 -0.72
N ALA A 282 -23.06 2.47 -0.24
CA ALA A 282 -22.48 1.28 -0.87
C ALA A 282 -22.13 1.49 -2.36
N THR A 283 -21.64 2.68 -2.68
CA THR A 283 -21.14 3.08 -4.00
C THR A 283 -19.62 2.99 -4.11
N LEU A 284 -18.92 2.95 -2.97
CA LEU A 284 -17.49 2.78 -2.83
C LEU A 284 -17.22 1.61 -1.88
N LEU A 285 -16.54 0.57 -2.38
CA LEU A 285 -15.98 -0.46 -1.51
C LEU A 285 -14.64 0.06 -0.97
N ILE A 286 -14.57 0.25 0.34
CA ILE A 286 -13.42 0.86 1.01
C ILE A 286 -12.41 -0.23 1.39
N CYS A 287 -12.86 -1.31 2.00
CA CYS A 287 -11.96 -2.40 2.40
C CYS A 287 -12.71 -3.73 2.50
N TYR A 288 -12.20 -4.72 1.77
CA TYR A 288 -12.46 -6.13 1.95
C TYR A 288 -11.43 -6.70 2.93
N PRO A 289 -11.84 -7.31 4.06
CA PRO A 289 -10.90 -7.85 5.03
C PRO A 289 -10.02 -8.96 4.46
N THR A 290 -8.70 -8.86 4.67
CA THR A 290 -7.67 -9.73 4.06
C THR A 290 -7.94 -11.22 4.21
N SER A 291 -8.40 -11.66 5.39
CA SER A 291 -8.71 -13.07 5.72
C SER A 291 -10.21 -13.34 5.84
N LYS A 292 -11.08 -12.46 5.32
CA LYS A 292 -12.53 -12.75 5.28
C LYS A 292 -12.75 -14.07 4.54
N ARG A 293 -13.32 -15.03 5.28
CA ARG A 293 -13.59 -16.38 4.79
C ARG A 293 -14.63 -16.38 3.69
N GLY A 294 -14.36 -17.16 2.65
CA GLY A 294 -15.31 -17.45 1.58
C GLY A 294 -14.60 -17.65 0.25
N ASN A 295 -15.01 -18.69 -0.49
CA ASN A 295 -14.36 -19.06 -1.75
C ASN A 295 -14.52 -18.01 -2.87
N LYS A 296 -15.65 -17.28 -2.86
CA LYS A 296 -16.03 -16.32 -3.89
C LYS A 296 -16.69 -15.11 -3.25
N TYR A 297 -16.39 -13.93 -3.75
CA TYR A 297 -17.07 -12.70 -3.38
C TYR A 297 -17.64 -12.00 -4.60
N THR A 298 -18.92 -11.63 -4.55
CA THR A 298 -19.58 -10.82 -5.58
C THR A 298 -19.78 -9.42 -5.04
N VAL A 299 -19.11 -8.45 -5.64
CA VAL A 299 -19.24 -7.04 -5.26
C VAL A 299 -20.64 -6.55 -5.64
N PRO A 300 -21.36 -5.85 -4.74
CA PRO A 300 -22.72 -5.36 -5.03
C PRO A 300 -22.77 -4.43 -6.26
N ALA A 301 -23.83 -4.54 -7.07
CA ALA A 301 -24.00 -3.72 -8.29
C ALA A 301 -24.13 -2.20 -8.04
N THR A 302 -24.38 -1.81 -6.79
CA THR A 302 -24.38 -0.41 -6.34
C THR A 302 -22.99 0.21 -6.37
N VAL A 303 -21.94 -0.61 -6.22
CA VAL A 303 -20.54 -0.15 -6.19
C VAL A 303 -20.13 0.36 -7.57
N LYS A 304 -19.62 1.58 -7.58
CA LYS A 304 -19.08 2.30 -8.75
C LYS A 304 -17.56 2.44 -8.68
N GLU A 305 -17.00 2.41 -7.48
CA GLU A 305 -15.58 2.58 -7.26
C GLU A 305 -15.02 1.61 -6.22
N LEU A 306 -13.76 1.22 -6.41
CA LEU A 306 -12.95 0.55 -5.39
C LEU A 306 -11.90 1.53 -4.87
N ALA A 307 -11.77 1.66 -3.55
CA ALA A 307 -10.76 2.50 -2.92
C ALA A 307 -9.32 1.99 -3.18
N THR A 308 -8.33 2.82 -2.86
CA THR A 308 -6.93 2.38 -2.75
C THR A 308 -6.83 1.20 -1.78
N GLY A 309 -6.18 0.12 -2.19
CA GLY A 309 -6.01 -1.08 -1.36
C GLY A 309 -7.29 -1.85 -1.03
N ALA A 310 -8.41 -1.62 -1.73
CA ALA A 310 -9.72 -2.16 -1.36
C ALA A 310 -9.78 -3.69 -1.18
N PHE A 311 -8.99 -4.46 -1.93
CA PHE A 311 -8.84 -5.92 -1.84
C PHE A 311 -7.39 -6.33 -1.55
N GLN A 312 -6.55 -5.43 -1.03
CA GLN A 312 -5.14 -5.70 -0.78
C GLN A 312 -4.94 -6.99 0.02
N GLU A 313 -4.04 -7.85 -0.47
CA GLU A 313 -3.62 -9.13 0.10
C GLU A 313 -4.71 -10.21 0.24
N CYS A 314 -5.95 -9.94 -0.20
CA CYS A 314 -7.04 -10.89 -0.05
C CYS A 314 -6.80 -12.17 -0.85
N GLY A 315 -7.08 -13.32 -0.23
CA GLY A 315 -6.83 -14.63 -0.87
C GLY A 315 -5.34 -14.99 -1.06
N GLY A 316 -4.42 -14.05 -0.76
CA GLY A 316 -2.98 -14.18 -0.98
C GLY A 316 -2.23 -14.89 0.15
N GLY A 317 -0.91 -15.02 0.01
CA GLY A 317 -0.07 -15.81 0.92
C GLY A 317 0.01 -15.29 2.36
N ASN A 318 -0.32 -14.03 2.62
CA ASN A 318 -0.38 -13.46 3.97
C ASN A 318 -1.71 -13.75 4.68
N ALA A 319 -2.80 -13.91 3.93
CA ALA A 319 -4.09 -14.27 4.47
C ALA A 319 -4.06 -15.71 5.04
N TYR A 320 -4.93 -15.99 6.01
CA TYR A 320 -5.14 -17.33 6.58
C TYR A 320 -3.89 -17.97 7.22
N LYS A 321 -2.80 -17.22 7.46
CA LYS A 321 -1.57 -17.71 8.08
C LYS A 321 -1.75 -18.32 9.48
N LEU A 322 -2.82 -17.95 10.17
CA LEU A 322 -3.17 -18.49 11.49
C LEU A 322 -3.97 -19.80 11.42
N ILE A 323 -4.40 -20.23 10.23
CA ILE A 323 -5.11 -21.48 10.02
C ILE A 323 -4.08 -22.58 9.73
N ASN A 324 -3.88 -23.48 10.69
CA ASN A 324 -2.93 -24.60 10.55
C ASN A 324 -3.49 -25.78 9.75
N ASP A 325 -4.82 -25.99 9.77
CA ASP A 325 -5.47 -27.06 9.02
C ASP A 325 -5.56 -26.70 7.53
N GLU A 326 -4.89 -27.46 6.66
CA GLU A 326 -4.83 -27.17 5.23
C GLU A 326 -6.19 -27.29 4.52
N ALA A 327 -7.05 -28.20 4.98
CA ALA A 327 -8.40 -28.34 4.44
C ALA A 327 -9.26 -27.11 4.78
N GLU A 328 -9.17 -26.60 6.00
CA GLU A 328 -9.82 -25.36 6.43
C GLU A 328 -9.25 -24.15 5.73
N LYS A 329 -7.93 -24.06 5.56
CA LYS A 329 -7.29 -22.98 4.81
C LYS A 329 -7.82 -22.94 3.37
N LYS A 330 -7.95 -24.10 2.72
CA LYS A 330 -8.54 -24.21 1.38
C LYS A 330 -10.00 -23.78 1.33
N ARG A 331 -10.81 -24.12 2.35
CA ARG A 331 -12.22 -23.69 2.46
C ARG A 331 -12.37 -22.19 2.74
N ALA A 332 -11.47 -21.63 3.54
CA ALA A 332 -11.50 -20.22 3.92
C ALA A 332 -11.01 -19.30 2.79
N ARG A 333 -10.07 -19.75 1.96
CA ARG A 333 -9.40 -18.95 0.93
C ARG A 333 -10.39 -18.37 -0.09
N LEU A 334 -10.33 -17.05 -0.26
CA LEU A 334 -10.92 -16.34 -1.39
C LEU A 334 -10.16 -16.64 -2.69
N ASN A 335 -10.84 -17.26 -3.64
CA ASN A 335 -10.28 -17.65 -4.93
C ASN A 335 -10.82 -16.81 -6.10
N GLU A 336 -11.98 -16.16 -5.94
CA GLU A 336 -12.61 -15.39 -7.03
C GLU A 336 -13.30 -14.12 -6.50
N VAL A 337 -13.05 -12.99 -7.15
CA VAL A 337 -13.82 -11.75 -6.97
C VAL A 337 -14.55 -11.42 -8.26
N VAL A 338 -15.87 -11.32 -8.17
CA VAL A 338 -16.74 -10.88 -9.28
C VAL A 338 -17.05 -9.40 -9.09
N LEU A 339 -16.51 -8.58 -9.99
CA LEU A 339 -16.77 -7.15 -10.07
C LEU A 339 -18.07 -6.88 -10.84
N PRO A 340 -18.84 -5.82 -10.50
CA PRO A 340 -20.12 -5.57 -11.12
C PRO A 340 -19.97 -4.76 -12.40
N GLU A 341 -20.80 -5.06 -13.41
CA GLU A 341 -21.02 -4.12 -14.50
C GLU A 341 -21.64 -2.83 -13.94
N GLY A 342 -21.08 -1.69 -14.34
CA GLY A 342 -21.34 -0.38 -13.76
C GLY A 342 -20.23 0.14 -12.83
N LEU A 343 -19.22 -0.68 -12.50
CA LEU A 343 -17.97 -0.22 -11.88
C LEU A 343 -17.18 0.63 -12.88
N THR A 344 -16.77 1.83 -12.49
CA THR A 344 -16.08 2.78 -13.37
C THR A 344 -14.63 3.00 -12.99
N LYS A 345 -14.27 2.79 -11.72
CA LYS A 345 -12.93 3.08 -11.18
C LYS A 345 -12.42 1.99 -10.24
N ILE A 346 -11.14 1.65 -10.39
CA ILE A 346 -10.40 0.77 -9.48
C ILE A 346 -9.20 1.55 -8.93
N GLY A 347 -9.11 1.67 -7.61
CA GLY A 347 -8.05 2.43 -6.93
C GLY A 347 -6.65 1.83 -7.06
N LYS A 348 -5.65 2.60 -6.62
CA LYS A 348 -4.24 2.15 -6.58
C LYS A 348 -4.11 0.94 -5.65
N TRP A 349 -3.23 0.01 -5.99
CA TRP A 349 -2.98 -1.20 -5.18
C TRP A 349 -4.22 -2.04 -4.84
N ALA A 350 -5.37 -1.82 -5.51
CA ALA A 350 -6.64 -2.41 -5.07
C ALA A 350 -6.58 -3.92 -4.93
N PHE A 351 -5.83 -4.62 -5.80
CA PHE A 351 -5.65 -6.07 -5.76
C PHE A 351 -4.19 -6.48 -5.48
N THR A 352 -3.36 -5.61 -4.91
CA THR A 352 -1.96 -5.97 -4.67
C THR A 352 -1.83 -7.18 -3.75
N PHE A 353 -0.89 -8.09 -4.02
CA PHE A 353 -0.67 -9.33 -3.27
C PHE A 353 -1.88 -10.27 -3.18
N THR A 354 -2.86 -10.15 -4.09
CA THR A 354 -4.04 -11.01 -4.05
C THR A 354 -3.79 -12.39 -4.65
N GLY A 355 -4.48 -13.39 -4.09
CA GLY A 355 -4.45 -14.77 -4.57
C GLY A 355 -5.74 -15.19 -5.29
N CYS A 356 -6.58 -14.22 -5.67
CA CYS A 356 -7.87 -14.48 -6.31
C CYS A 356 -7.87 -14.09 -7.79
N GLN A 357 -8.70 -14.78 -8.57
CA GLN A 357 -9.01 -14.39 -9.94
C GLN A 357 -9.97 -13.19 -9.96
N VAL A 358 -9.71 -12.24 -10.85
CA VAL A 358 -10.49 -11.00 -10.98
C VAL A 358 -10.63 -10.64 -12.45
N ASN A 359 -11.87 -10.60 -12.93
CA ASN A 359 -12.20 -10.12 -14.28
C ASN A 359 -12.62 -8.65 -14.20
N ILE A 360 -11.98 -7.80 -15.01
CA ILE A 360 -12.26 -6.37 -15.04
C ILE A 360 -13.48 -6.11 -15.95
N PRO A 361 -14.57 -5.50 -15.42
CA PRO A 361 -15.80 -5.34 -16.18
C PRO A 361 -15.68 -4.26 -17.26
N SER A 362 -16.54 -4.35 -18.27
CA SER A 362 -16.47 -3.53 -19.49
C SER A 362 -16.71 -2.03 -19.25
N THR A 363 -17.27 -1.67 -18.09
CA THR A 363 -17.57 -0.29 -17.69
C THR A 363 -16.41 0.44 -17.04
N VAL A 364 -15.32 -0.25 -16.68
CA VAL A 364 -14.16 0.40 -16.03
C VAL A 364 -13.45 1.32 -17.01
N ARG A 365 -13.09 2.51 -16.54
CA ARG A 365 -12.39 3.55 -17.32
C ARG A 365 -11.08 3.99 -16.68
N GLU A 366 -10.96 3.84 -15.36
CA GLU A 366 -9.77 4.21 -14.61
C GLU A 366 -9.32 3.04 -13.73
N ILE A 367 -8.03 2.69 -13.83
CA ILE A 367 -7.37 1.68 -12.99
C ILE A 367 -6.10 2.32 -12.43
N GLY A 368 -5.98 2.34 -11.11
CA GLY A 368 -4.85 2.94 -10.42
C GLY A 368 -3.54 2.18 -10.59
N ASP A 369 -2.43 2.86 -10.30
CA ASP A 369 -1.09 2.29 -10.35
C ASP A 369 -0.97 1.04 -9.45
N SER A 370 -0.17 0.08 -9.92
CA SER A 370 0.17 -1.16 -9.22
C SER A 370 -1.03 -1.96 -8.72
N CYS A 371 -2.18 -1.80 -9.38
CA CYS A 371 -3.44 -2.43 -8.99
C CYS A 371 -3.32 -3.95 -8.85
N PHE A 372 -2.58 -4.61 -9.74
CA PHE A 372 -2.36 -6.07 -9.72
C PHE A 372 -0.91 -6.44 -9.37
N TYR A 373 -0.16 -5.58 -8.66
CA TYR A 373 1.20 -5.92 -8.23
C TYR A 373 1.21 -7.19 -7.37
N PHE A 374 2.06 -8.17 -7.73
CA PHE A 374 2.18 -9.47 -7.05
C PHE A 374 0.87 -10.28 -7.00
N CYS A 375 0.11 -10.33 -8.08
CA CYS A 375 -1.09 -11.17 -8.15
C CYS A 375 -0.80 -12.57 -8.68
N GLU A 376 -1.58 -13.56 -8.22
CA GLU A 376 -1.57 -14.93 -8.76
C GLU A 376 -2.51 -15.07 -9.99
N ILE A 377 -2.41 -14.15 -10.95
CA ILE A 377 -3.20 -14.15 -12.20
C ILE A 377 -2.42 -14.80 -13.36
N GLU A 378 -3.14 -15.47 -14.24
CA GLU A 378 -2.57 -16.13 -15.44
C GLU A 378 -2.85 -15.33 -16.72
N GLU A 379 -3.98 -14.64 -16.77
CA GLU A 379 -4.37 -13.77 -17.86
C GLU A 379 -4.92 -12.44 -17.32
N ALA A 380 -4.72 -11.37 -18.10
CA ALA A 380 -5.28 -10.06 -17.80
C ALA A 380 -5.86 -9.44 -19.07
N THR A 381 -7.12 -9.02 -19.00
CA THR A 381 -7.77 -8.26 -20.08
C THR A 381 -8.17 -6.89 -19.56
N ILE A 382 -7.59 -5.85 -20.14
CA ILE A 382 -7.95 -4.46 -19.85
C ILE A 382 -9.15 -4.06 -20.73
N PRO A 383 -10.22 -3.48 -20.15
CA PRO A 383 -11.44 -3.22 -20.90
C PRO A 383 -11.33 -1.98 -21.81
N GLU A 384 -12.12 -2.01 -22.89
CA GLU A 384 -12.23 -0.89 -23.83
C GLU A 384 -12.66 0.41 -23.13
N GLY A 385 -12.02 1.52 -23.49
CA GLY A 385 -12.21 2.83 -22.87
C GLY A 385 -11.12 3.19 -21.86
N VAL A 386 -10.31 2.23 -21.40
CA VAL A 386 -9.09 2.52 -20.62
C VAL A 386 -8.01 3.04 -21.57
N GLN A 387 -7.46 4.21 -21.25
CA GLN A 387 -6.46 4.90 -22.07
C GLN A 387 -5.04 4.76 -21.52
N ARG A 388 -4.89 4.71 -20.19
CA ARG A 388 -3.60 4.66 -19.51
C ARG A 388 -3.49 3.37 -18.70
N ILE A 389 -2.38 2.66 -18.89
CA ILE A 389 -1.93 1.60 -18.01
C ILE A 389 -1.01 2.20 -16.97
N GLY A 390 -1.37 2.08 -15.69
CA GLY A 390 -0.62 2.65 -14.57
C GLY A 390 0.73 1.99 -14.30
N ASP A 391 1.55 2.64 -13.47
CA ASP A 391 2.90 2.16 -13.15
C ASP A 391 2.83 0.86 -12.34
N GLY A 392 3.66 -0.13 -12.68
CA GLY A 392 3.74 -1.40 -11.96
C GLY A 392 2.48 -2.27 -12.04
N MET A 393 1.56 -2.00 -12.98
CA MET A 393 0.21 -2.61 -13.04
C MET A 393 0.23 -4.14 -12.82
N PHE A 394 1.14 -4.85 -13.49
CA PHE A 394 1.30 -6.30 -13.43
C PHE A 394 2.72 -6.74 -13.05
N ALA A 395 3.45 -5.90 -12.31
CA ALA A 395 4.77 -6.28 -11.82
C ALA A 395 4.67 -7.42 -10.79
N ALA A 396 5.67 -8.32 -10.81
CA ALA A 396 5.77 -9.52 -9.98
C ALA A 396 4.58 -10.50 -10.09
N CYS A 397 3.84 -10.47 -11.20
CA CYS A 397 2.82 -11.48 -11.52
C CYS A 397 3.48 -12.69 -12.16
N TYR A 398 4.10 -13.55 -11.35
CA TYR A 398 4.94 -14.67 -11.84
C TYR A 398 4.20 -15.74 -12.66
N ARG A 399 2.87 -15.71 -12.71
CA ARG A 399 2.04 -16.65 -13.49
C ARG A 399 1.41 -16.03 -14.73
N LEU A 400 1.57 -14.71 -14.92
CA LEU A 400 0.90 -13.99 -16.00
C LEU A 400 1.51 -14.37 -17.35
N ALA A 401 0.75 -15.10 -18.15
CA ALA A 401 1.15 -15.61 -19.45
C ALA A 401 0.53 -14.81 -20.60
N THR A 402 -0.62 -14.18 -20.39
CA THR A 402 -1.32 -13.40 -21.43
C THR A 402 -1.82 -12.07 -20.91
N ILE A 403 -1.53 -11.00 -21.64
CA ILE A 403 -2.07 -9.66 -21.38
C ILE A 403 -2.74 -9.14 -22.64
N THR A 404 -3.95 -8.62 -22.50
CA THR A 404 -4.71 -7.99 -23.59
C THR A 404 -4.99 -6.53 -23.28
N LEU A 405 -4.47 -5.64 -24.13
CA LEU A 405 -4.67 -4.19 -24.06
C LEU A 405 -5.70 -3.74 -25.11
N PRO A 406 -6.65 -2.86 -24.73
CA PRO A 406 -7.75 -2.42 -25.60
C PRO A 406 -7.29 -1.47 -26.70
N SER A 407 -8.18 -1.21 -27.66
CA SER A 407 -7.89 -0.31 -28.79
C SER A 407 -7.71 1.14 -28.38
N THR A 408 -8.27 1.51 -27.22
CA THR A 408 -8.18 2.85 -26.62
C THR A 408 -6.88 3.12 -25.87
N THR A 409 -6.01 2.14 -25.69
CA THR A 409 -4.75 2.33 -24.94
C THR A 409 -3.84 3.31 -25.68
N THR A 410 -3.41 4.36 -25.00
CA THR A 410 -2.50 5.39 -25.54
C THR A 410 -1.19 5.49 -24.77
N TYR A 411 -1.13 4.98 -23.52
CA TYR A 411 0.07 5.07 -22.69
C TYR A 411 0.28 3.87 -21.77
N ILE A 412 1.53 3.43 -21.61
CA ILE A 412 1.98 2.39 -20.66
C ILE A 412 3.00 2.97 -19.66
N GLY A 413 2.69 2.85 -18.37
CA GLY A 413 3.50 3.31 -17.24
C GLY A 413 4.78 2.53 -16.99
N ALA A 414 5.58 3.03 -16.06
CA ALA A 414 6.86 2.42 -15.66
C ALA A 414 6.65 1.02 -15.08
N LYS A 415 7.61 0.11 -15.27
CA LYS A 415 7.64 -1.22 -14.62
C LYS A 415 6.37 -2.04 -14.84
N PHE A 416 5.68 -1.88 -15.97
CA PHE A 416 4.39 -2.50 -16.30
C PHE A 416 4.33 -4.01 -15.97
N VAL A 417 5.38 -4.75 -16.32
CA VAL A 417 5.55 -6.20 -16.11
C VAL A 417 6.87 -6.54 -15.39
N ALA A 418 7.44 -5.61 -14.64
CA ALA A 418 8.73 -5.80 -13.97
C ALA A 418 8.74 -7.05 -13.07
N TYR A 419 9.87 -7.75 -13.02
CA TYR A 419 10.09 -8.99 -12.25
C TYR A 419 9.24 -10.20 -12.67
N ASN A 420 8.47 -10.11 -13.76
CA ASN A 420 7.81 -11.28 -14.34
C ASN A 420 8.85 -12.17 -15.04
N SER A 421 8.68 -13.48 -14.91
CA SER A 421 9.67 -14.48 -15.34
C SER A 421 9.14 -15.46 -16.38
N LEU A 422 7.88 -15.36 -16.78
CA LEU A 422 7.29 -16.16 -17.85
C LEU A 422 7.40 -15.44 -19.18
N GLU A 423 7.63 -16.19 -20.24
CA GLU A 423 7.35 -15.68 -21.59
C GLU A 423 5.87 -15.27 -21.65
N THR A 424 5.62 -14.03 -22.06
CA THR A 424 4.29 -13.41 -21.99
C THR A 424 3.79 -13.08 -23.39
N THR A 425 2.56 -13.48 -23.70
CA THR A 425 1.85 -13.01 -24.89
C THR A 425 1.22 -11.66 -24.59
N LEU A 426 1.55 -10.64 -25.37
CA LEU A 426 0.98 -9.30 -25.26
C LEU A 426 0.15 -8.99 -26.51
N ASN A 427 -1.17 -9.03 -26.35
CA ASN A 427 -2.13 -8.66 -27.39
C ASN A 427 -2.45 -7.17 -27.30
N VAL A 428 -2.16 -6.41 -28.33
CA VAL A 428 -2.39 -4.96 -28.36
C VAL A 428 -3.35 -4.60 -29.49
N TYR A 429 -4.56 -4.18 -29.11
CA TYR A 429 -5.60 -3.78 -30.07
C TYR A 429 -5.50 -2.32 -30.51
N ALA A 430 -4.59 -1.53 -29.93
CA ALA A 430 -4.35 -0.16 -30.34
C ALA A 430 -3.82 -0.12 -31.79
N LEU A 431 -4.43 0.74 -32.62
CA LEU A 431 -4.02 0.84 -34.03
C LEU A 431 -2.70 1.56 -34.21
N ASN A 432 -2.36 2.46 -33.28
CA ASN A 432 -1.05 3.09 -33.20
C ASN A 432 -0.33 2.56 -31.94
N PRO A 433 0.99 2.35 -31.99
CA PRO A 433 1.75 1.95 -30.82
C PRO A 433 1.53 2.94 -29.66
N PRO A 434 1.04 2.49 -28.49
CA PRO A 434 0.95 3.32 -27.30
C PRO A 434 2.33 3.88 -26.94
N ALA A 435 2.37 5.11 -26.41
CA ALA A 435 3.61 5.66 -25.85
C ALA A 435 3.96 4.92 -24.55
N CYS A 436 5.25 4.71 -24.31
CA CYS A 436 5.72 4.03 -23.09
C CYS A 436 6.53 4.97 -22.20
N HIS A 437 6.45 4.77 -20.89
CA HIS A 437 7.49 5.23 -19.99
C HIS A 437 8.83 4.58 -20.37
N GLN A 438 9.97 5.27 -20.19
CA GLN A 438 11.29 4.74 -20.53
C GLN A 438 11.59 3.37 -19.85
N ASP A 439 11.05 3.20 -18.64
CA ASP A 439 11.20 1.99 -17.82
C ASP A 439 9.97 1.06 -17.91
N ALA A 440 9.09 1.20 -18.90
CA ALA A 440 7.84 0.43 -18.98
C ALA A 440 8.08 -1.08 -18.92
N PHE A 441 9.12 -1.57 -19.58
CA PHE A 441 9.51 -2.98 -19.59
C PHE A 441 10.84 -3.25 -18.85
N ALA A 442 11.28 -2.34 -17.98
CA ALA A 442 12.47 -2.54 -17.17
C ALA A 442 12.29 -3.72 -16.18
N ASP A 443 13.40 -4.36 -15.80
CA ASP A 443 13.45 -5.48 -14.86
C ASP A 443 12.60 -6.72 -15.26
N PHE A 444 12.20 -6.84 -16.53
CA PHE A 444 11.56 -8.05 -17.06
C PHE A 444 12.62 -9.08 -17.46
N SER A 445 12.51 -10.31 -16.96
CA SER A 445 13.58 -11.31 -17.11
C SER A 445 13.35 -12.33 -18.22
N SER A 446 12.29 -12.15 -19.02
CA SER A 446 11.88 -13.08 -20.09
C SER A 446 11.63 -12.33 -21.41
N SER A 447 10.97 -12.99 -22.35
CA SER A 447 10.54 -12.50 -23.65
C SER A 447 9.05 -12.17 -23.71
N ILE A 448 8.68 -11.28 -24.63
CA ILE A 448 7.30 -10.94 -24.98
C ILE A 448 7.02 -11.36 -26.43
N ASN A 449 5.97 -12.15 -26.61
CA ASN A 449 5.36 -12.40 -27.92
C ASN A 449 4.34 -11.30 -28.19
N LEU A 450 4.66 -10.37 -29.08
CA LEU A 450 3.81 -9.20 -29.35
C LEU A 450 2.86 -9.46 -30.53
N HIS A 451 1.57 -9.45 -30.25
CA HIS A 451 0.51 -9.56 -31.24
C HIS A 451 -0.21 -8.22 -31.37
N VAL A 452 -0.36 -7.74 -32.60
CA VAL A 452 -1.00 -6.46 -32.93
C VAL A 452 -2.09 -6.65 -33.98
N VAL A 453 -2.91 -5.62 -34.16
CA VAL A 453 -3.96 -5.63 -35.20
C VAL A 453 -3.35 -5.81 -36.58
N LYS A 454 -3.95 -6.68 -37.39
CA LYS A 454 -3.56 -6.93 -38.78
C LYS A 454 -3.33 -5.65 -39.56
N GLY A 455 -2.15 -5.53 -40.18
CA GLY A 455 -1.71 -4.34 -40.91
C GLY A 455 -0.93 -3.31 -40.09
N GLN A 456 -0.86 -3.46 -38.75
CA GLN A 456 -0.15 -2.51 -37.87
C GLN A 456 1.31 -2.90 -37.57
N LYS A 457 1.78 -4.07 -38.02
CA LYS A 457 3.16 -4.53 -37.82
C LYS A 457 4.21 -3.44 -38.07
N LYS A 458 4.12 -2.78 -39.24
CA LYS A 458 5.05 -1.72 -39.66
C LYS A 458 5.05 -0.49 -38.75
N ALA A 459 3.94 -0.19 -38.08
CA ALA A 459 3.86 0.94 -37.16
C ALA A 459 4.60 0.62 -35.86
N TYR A 460 4.41 -0.59 -35.33
CA TYR A 460 5.09 -1.08 -34.12
C TYR A 460 6.59 -1.27 -34.35
N GLU A 461 7.01 -1.84 -35.47
CA GLU A 461 8.43 -2.02 -35.83
C GLU A 461 9.19 -0.69 -36.04
N LYS A 462 8.49 0.44 -36.18
CA LYS A 462 9.10 1.78 -36.28
C LYS A 462 9.17 2.51 -34.93
N SER A 463 8.46 2.02 -33.92
CA SER A 463 8.37 2.68 -32.63
C SER A 463 9.50 2.21 -31.73
N ALA A 464 10.36 3.13 -31.28
CA ALA A 464 11.47 2.83 -30.38
C ALA A 464 11.01 2.12 -29.09
N ASP A 465 9.80 2.45 -28.62
CA ASP A 465 9.19 1.86 -27.42
C ASP A 465 8.82 0.37 -27.59
N TRP A 466 8.69 -0.11 -28.83
CA TRP A 466 8.19 -1.45 -29.17
C TRP A 466 9.20 -2.30 -29.96
N THR A 467 10.47 -1.84 -30.03
CA THR A 467 11.55 -2.51 -30.78
C THR A 467 12.74 -2.91 -29.90
N SER A 468 12.52 -3.09 -28.59
CA SER A 468 13.58 -3.53 -27.66
C SER A 468 13.83 -5.05 -27.74
N PHE A 469 14.95 -5.50 -27.18
CA PHE A 469 15.38 -6.91 -27.21
C PHE A 469 14.45 -7.89 -26.48
N ILE A 470 13.49 -7.38 -25.70
CA ILE A 470 12.54 -8.22 -24.96
C ILE A 470 11.48 -8.81 -25.89
N PHE A 471 11.22 -8.20 -27.05
CA PHE A 471 10.20 -8.66 -27.97
C PHE A 471 10.76 -9.72 -28.91
N ASN A 472 10.13 -10.89 -28.98
CA ASN A 472 10.50 -11.96 -29.90
C ASN A 472 10.18 -11.64 -31.38
N GLY A 473 9.52 -10.51 -31.63
CA GLY A 473 9.04 -10.07 -32.93
C GLY A 473 7.65 -9.46 -32.83
N VAL A 474 7.13 -8.98 -33.96
CA VAL A 474 5.76 -8.45 -34.06
C VAL A 474 4.94 -9.34 -35.00
N GLU A 475 3.85 -9.91 -34.49
CA GLU A 475 2.84 -10.63 -35.25
C GLU A 475 1.60 -9.74 -35.44
N ASP A 476 1.10 -9.59 -36.67
CA ASP A 476 -0.11 -8.82 -36.96
C ASP A 476 -1.28 -9.71 -37.36
N ASP A 477 -1.59 -10.64 -36.47
CA ASP A 477 -2.61 -11.67 -36.61
C ASP A 477 -3.93 -11.33 -35.90
N LEU A 478 -3.95 -10.29 -35.04
CA LEU A 478 -5.16 -9.88 -34.34
C LEU A 478 -6.18 -9.28 -35.31
N LYS A 479 -7.42 -9.72 -35.19
CA LYS A 479 -8.54 -9.11 -35.90
C LYS A 479 -8.88 -7.79 -35.21
N ALA A 480 -8.96 -6.70 -35.99
CA ALA A 480 -9.35 -5.41 -35.44
C ALA A 480 -10.65 -5.54 -34.63
N VAL A 481 -10.61 -5.13 -33.36
CA VAL A 481 -11.80 -5.02 -32.53
C VAL A 481 -12.52 -3.76 -32.97
N VAL A 482 -13.65 -3.96 -33.63
CA VAL A 482 -14.47 -2.88 -34.16
C VAL A 482 -15.37 -2.36 -33.03
N THR A 483 -14.81 -1.57 -32.13
CA THR A 483 -15.52 -0.95 -31.00
C THR A 483 -15.67 0.55 -31.22
N GLY A 484 -16.49 0.93 -32.19
CA GLY A 484 -16.85 2.33 -32.44
C GLY A 484 -17.95 2.49 -33.49
N ILE A 485 -18.79 3.52 -33.30
CA ILE A 485 -19.94 3.90 -34.15
C ILE A 485 -19.57 4.12 -35.64
N ASN A 486 -18.29 4.22 -35.97
CA ASN A 486 -17.76 4.44 -37.33
C ASN A 486 -17.19 3.19 -38.01
N ALA A 487 -17.55 2.00 -37.53
CA ALA A 487 -17.34 0.77 -38.27
C ALA A 487 -18.05 0.81 -39.64
N PRO A 488 -17.38 0.57 -40.77
CA PRO A 488 -18.09 0.06 -41.94
C PRO A 488 -18.77 -1.24 -41.50
N ALA A 489 -20.07 -1.35 -41.69
CA ALA A 489 -20.78 -2.57 -41.42
C ALA A 489 -20.10 -3.71 -42.19
N VAL A 490 -19.43 -4.63 -41.49
CA VAL A 490 -19.01 -5.89 -42.10
C VAL A 490 -20.30 -6.67 -42.36
N PRO A 491 -20.68 -6.93 -43.62
CA PRO A 491 -21.82 -7.76 -43.91
C PRO A 491 -21.43 -9.19 -43.52
N ALA A 492 -22.01 -9.69 -42.43
CA ALA A 492 -22.17 -11.13 -42.26
C ALA A 492 -23.61 -11.42 -42.67
N ALA A 493 -23.77 -12.19 -43.74
CA ALA A 493 -25.02 -12.32 -44.48
C ALA A 493 -26.17 -13.00 -43.71
N ASP A 494 -25.94 -13.57 -42.51
CA ASP A 494 -26.88 -14.53 -41.92
C ASP A 494 -27.25 -14.28 -40.44
N ALA A 495 -26.89 -13.13 -39.84
CA ALA A 495 -27.26 -12.84 -38.45
C ALA A 495 -28.73 -12.41 -38.33
N VAL A 496 -29.52 -13.11 -37.51
CA VAL A 496 -30.95 -12.82 -37.27
C VAL A 496 -31.16 -12.03 -35.98
N GLU A 497 -32.27 -11.30 -35.90
CA GLU A 497 -32.69 -10.57 -34.69
C GLU A 497 -33.08 -11.56 -33.58
N ALA A 498 -32.35 -11.53 -32.47
CA ALA A 498 -32.60 -12.37 -31.30
C ALA A 498 -33.51 -11.66 -30.27
N ALA A 499 -33.37 -10.34 -30.13
CA ALA A 499 -34.22 -9.53 -29.27
C ALA A 499 -34.17 -8.04 -29.68
N ARG A 500 -35.22 -7.30 -29.31
CA ARG A 500 -35.30 -5.85 -29.50
C ARG A 500 -35.71 -5.17 -28.21
N TYR A 501 -35.18 -3.97 -27.98
CA TYR A 501 -35.44 -3.16 -26.79
C TYR A 501 -35.72 -1.72 -27.18
N ASN A 502 -36.47 -0.99 -26.36
CA ASN A 502 -36.55 0.47 -26.45
C ASN A 502 -35.35 1.15 -25.76
N LEU A 503 -35.27 2.47 -25.81
CA LEU A 503 -34.19 3.25 -25.18
C LEU A 503 -34.13 3.10 -23.65
N GLN A 504 -35.22 2.68 -23.03
CA GLN A 504 -35.31 2.42 -21.59
C GLN A 504 -34.87 1.00 -21.24
N GLY A 505 -34.39 0.21 -22.20
CA GLY A 505 -33.93 -1.17 -21.99
C GLY A 505 -35.06 -2.19 -21.84
N VAL A 506 -36.31 -1.80 -22.11
CA VAL A 506 -37.47 -2.70 -22.06
C VAL A 506 -37.55 -3.50 -23.36
N ARG A 507 -37.70 -4.82 -23.25
CA ARG A 507 -37.86 -5.71 -24.41
C ARG A 507 -39.17 -5.40 -25.14
N ILE A 508 -39.09 -5.25 -26.45
CA ILE A 508 -40.23 -5.00 -27.35
C ILE A 508 -40.28 -6.06 -28.44
N TYR A 509 -41.48 -6.47 -28.83
CA TYR A 509 -41.70 -7.58 -29.77
C TYR A 509 -42.08 -7.10 -31.18
N ALA A 510 -42.18 -5.78 -31.36
CA ALA A 510 -42.40 -5.12 -32.65
C ALA A 510 -41.62 -3.79 -32.68
N PRO A 511 -41.29 -3.26 -33.88
CA PRO A 511 -40.70 -1.93 -34.02
C PRO A 511 -41.57 -0.85 -33.36
N GLN A 512 -40.96 0.02 -32.56
CA GLN A 512 -41.62 1.16 -31.92
C GLN A 512 -40.97 2.46 -32.40
N ARG A 513 -41.80 3.48 -32.66
CA ARG A 513 -41.35 4.81 -33.08
C ARG A 513 -40.27 5.34 -32.12
N GLY A 514 -39.15 5.80 -32.68
CA GLY A 514 -37.95 6.15 -31.92
C GLY A 514 -36.81 5.16 -32.11
N VAL A 515 -35.80 5.21 -31.23
CA VAL A 515 -34.63 4.32 -31.33
C VAL A 515 -34.94 2.97 -30.69
N ASN A 516 -34.80 1.90 -31.46
CA ASN A 516 -34.80 0.53 -30.96
C ASN A 516 -33.37 -0.01 -30.92
N ILE A 517 -33.06 -0.80 -29.89
CA ILE A 517 -31.80 -1.51 -29.72
C ILE A 517 -32.06 -2.97 -30.06
N ILE A 518 -31.46 -3.48 -31.13
CA ILE A 518 -31.60 -4.84 -31.62
C ILE A 518 -30.37 -5.66 -31.22
N ARG A 519 -30.56 -6.74 -30.48
CA ARG A 519 -29.55 -7.75 -30.21
C ARG A 519 -29.64 -8.83 -31.28
N MET A 520 -28.52 -9.09 -31.95
CA MET A 520 -28.38 -10.10 -32.99
C MET A 520 -27.99 -11.46 -32.39
N SER A 521 -28.26 -12.55 -33.10
CA SER A 521 -27.91 -13.92 -32.70
C SER A 521 -26.42 -14.17 -32.50
N ASP A 522 -25.56 -13.35 -33.11
CA ASP A 522 -24.10 -13.39 -33.00
C ASP A 522 -23.54 -12.51 -31.87
N GLY A 523 -24.41 -11.98 -30.99
CA GLY A 523 -24.02 -11.14 -29.87
C GLY A 523 -23.83 -9.66 -30.21
N ARG A 524 -23.88 -9.26 -31.49
CA ARG A 524 -23.83 -7.84 -31.88
C ARG A 524 -25.09 -7.10 -31.46
N THR A 525 -24.97 -5.78 -31.31
CA THR A 525 -26.11 -4.91 -31.05
C THR A 525 -26.20 -3.81 -32.11
N ARG A 526 -27.39 -3.54 -32.64
CA ARG A 526 -27.67 -2.49 -33.64
C ARG A 526 -28.67 -1.49 -33.08
N LYS A 527 -28.48 -0.20 -33.36
CA LYS A 527 -29.49 0.84 -33.08
C LYS A 527 -30.25 1.14 -34.37
N VAL A 528 -31.57 1.04 -34.35
CA VAL A 528 -32.44 1.30 -35.51
C VAL A 528 -33.43 2.40 -35.15
N LEU A 529 -33.44 3.48 -35.92
CA LEU A 529 -34.44 4.52 -35.82
C LEU A 529 -35.68 4.11 -36.62
N VAL A 530 -36.81 3.93 -35.93
CA VAL A 530 -38.12 3.69 -36.54
C VAL A 530 -38.83 5.04 -36.62
N LYS A 531 -39.07 5.52 -37.85
CA LYS A 531 -39.67 6.84 -38.11
C LYS A 531 -41.17 6.87 -37.81
#